data_AF-A0A841VQK4-F1
#
_entry.id   AF-A0A841VQK4-F1
#
_cell.length_a   1.000
_cell.length_b   1.000
_cell.length_c   1.000
_cell.angle_alpha   90.00
_cell.angle_beta   90.00
_cell.angle_gamma   90.00
#
_symmetry.space_group_name_H-M   'P 1'
#
loop_
_entity.id
_entity.type
_entity.pdbx_description
1 polymer ?
#
loop_
_entity_poly.entity_id
_entity_poly.type
_entity_poly.pdbx_seq_one_letter_code
_entity_poly.pdbx_strand_id
1 'polypeptide(L)' 'MYRNQAEKVDQNYFQNQRQTLCKWNQQDVPDITEIERSHAIAKFQGNDNPFVLDVTLAERAYCNP' A
#
# COMPACT_ATOMS: atom_id res chain seq x y z
N MET A 1 9.47 2.67 -13.64
CA MET A 1 10.20 3.94 -13.88
C MET A 1 9.45 5.19 -13.36
N TYR A 2 8.64 5.09 -12.29
CA TYR A 2 7.81 6.23 -11.83
C TYR A 2 8.41 7.04 -10.68
N ARG A 3 9.31 6.46 -9.89
CA ARG A 3 9.85 7.08 -8.67
C ARG A 3 10.64 8.36 -8.95
N ASN A 4 11.66 8.31 -9.81
CA ASN A 4 12.52 9.47 -10.11
C ASN A 4 11.74 10.63 -10.75
N GLN A 5 10.65 10.35 -11.45
CA GLN A 5 9.78 11.38 -12.03
C GLN A 5 8.89 12.00 -10.95
N ALA A 6 8.29 11.18 -10.09
CA ALA A 6 7.48 11.66 -8.96
C ALA A 6 8.32 12.48 -7.97
N GLU A 7 9.51 12.03 -7.61
CA GLU A 7 10.42 12.74 -6.70
C GLU A 7 10.89 14.09 -7.25
N LYS A 8 10.96 14.26 -8.59
CA LYS A 8 11.25 15.55 -9.22
C LYS A 8 10.09 16.55 -9.12
N VAL A 9 8.87 16.06 -9.01
CA VAL A 9 7.67 16.91 -8.86
C VAL A 9 7.49 17.30 -7.39
N ASP A 10 7.50 16.31 -6.50
CA ASP A 10 7.43 16.53 -5.05
C ASP A 10 8.02 15.33 -4.31
N GLN A 11 9.22 15.52 -3.76
CA GLN A 11 9.94 14.50 -2.99
C GLN A 11 9.23 14.15 -1.67
N ASN A 12 8.42 15.06 -1.13
CA ASN A 12 7.74 14.89 0.15
C ASN A 12 6.30 14.37 0.01
N TYR A 13 5.77 14.25 -1.21
CA TYR A 13 4.39 13.86 -1.47
C TYR A 13 3.94 12.62 -0.67
N PHE A 14 4.73 11.55 -0.72
CA PHE A 14 4.42 10.33 0.03
C PHE A 14 4.56 10.53 1.55
N GLN A 15 5.61 11.20 2.01
CA GLN A 15 5.85 11.42 3.44
C GLN A 15 4.72 12.22 4.09
N ASN A 16 4.20 13.22 3.38
CA ASN A 16 3.08 14.04 3.83
C ASN A 16 1.77 13.24 3.95
N GLN A 17 1.60 12.17 3.17
CA GLN A 17 0.41 11.32 3.20
C GLN A 17 0.56 10.07 4.07
N ARG A 18 1.79 9.68 4.41
CA ARG A 18 2.11 8.41 5.05
C ARG A 18 1.29 8.17 6.32
N GLN A 19 1.17 9.16 7.20
CA GLN A 19 0.39 9.04 8.43
C GLN A 19 -1.10 8.81 8.16
N THR A 20 -1.67 9.50 7.16
CA THR A 20 -3.06 9.32 6.75
C THR A 20 -3.30 7.91 6.21
N LEU A 21 -2.41 7.41 5.33
CA LEU A 21 -2.50 6.07 4.77
C LEU A 21 -2.37 4.99 5.86
N CYS A 22 -1.47 5.17 6.82
CA CYS A 22 -1.34 4.30 8.00
C CYS A 22 -2.64 4.24 8.80
N LYS A 23 -3.23 5.41 9.08
CA LYS A 23 -4.50 5.47 9.79
C LYS A 23 -5.62 4.77 9.02
N TRP A 24 -5.72 4.97 7.70
CA TRP A 24 -6.73 4.32 6.88
C TRP A 24 -6.57 2.81 6.86
N ASN A 25 -5.36 2.29 6.70
CA ASN A 25 -5.10 0.85 6.73
C ASN A 25 -5.51 0.18 8.05
N GLN A 26 -5.43 0.91 9.18
CA GLN A 26 -5.88 0.40 10.49
C GLN A 26 -7.41 0.51 10.66
N GLN A 27 -8.04 1.52 10.05
CA GLN A 27 -9.47 1.79 10.18
C GLN A 27 -10.32 0.97 9.21
N ASP A 28 -9.77 0.61 8.06
CA ASP A 28 -10.45 -0.08 6.96
C ASP A 28 -9.60 -1.30 6.55
N VAL A 29 -9.87 -2.42 7.22
CA VAL A 29 -9.18 -3.68 7.00
C VAL A 29 -9.73 -4.34 5.72
N PRO A 30 -8.87 -4.93 4.86
CA PRO A 30 -9.32 -5.57 3.63
C PRO A 30 -10.42 -6.60 3.85
N ASP A 31 -11.44 -6.54 3.01
CA ASP A 31 -12.51 -7.53 2.97
C ASP A 31 -12.15 -8.71 2.03
N ILE A 32 -13.05 -9.72 1.98
CA ILE A 32 -12.87 -10.88 1.10
C ILE A 32 -12.81 -10.46 -0.37
N THR A 33 -13.59 -9.46 -0.76
CA THR A 33 -13.62 -8.94 -2.14
C THR A 33 -12.25 -8.39 -2.53
N GLU A 34 -11.58 -7.67 -1.64
CA GLU A 34 -10.25 -7.11 -1.88
C GLU A 34 -9.17 -8.19 -1.95
N ILE A 35 -9.26 -9.22 -1.11
CA ILE A 35 -8.36 -10.38 -1.14
C ILE A 35 -8.52 -11.14 -2.47
N GLU A 36 -9.75 -11.46 -2.86
CA GLU A 36 -10.04 -12.14 -4.13
C GLU A 36 -9.58 -11.33 -5.34
N ARG A 37 -9.76 -9.99 -5.28
CA ARG A 37 -9.28 -9.09 -6.32
C ARG A 37 -7.75 -9.09 -6.41
N SER A 38 -7.03 -9.11 -5.29
CA SER A 38 -5.57 -9.24 -5.29
C SER A 38 -5.15 -10.51 -6.03
N HIS A 39 -5.75 -11.66 -5.68
CA HIS A 39 -5.45 -12.93 -6.32
C HIS A 39 -5.80 -12.95 -7.82
N ALA A 40 -6.91 -12.32 -8.21
CA ALA A 40 -7.29 -12.20 -9.61
C ALA A 40 -6.28 -11.37 -10.41
N ILE A 41 -5.82 -10.24 -9.85
CA ILE A 41 -4.81 -9.38 -10.49
C ILE A 41 -3.44 -10.08 -10.54
N ALA A 42 -3.07 -10.84 -9.51
CA ALA A 42 -1.83 -11.60 -9.45
C ALA A 42 -1.69 -12.61 -10.60
N LYS A 43 -2.80 -13.15 -11.12
CA LYS A 43 -2.77 -14.02 -12.32
C LYS A 43 -2.27 -13.31 -13.58
N PHE A 44 -2.39 -11.98 -13.64
CA PHE A 44 -1.90 -11.16 -14.75
C PHE A 44 -0.54 -10.52 -14.47
N GLN A 45 -0.29 -10.11 -13.22
CA GLN A 45 0.92 -9.36 -12.83
C GLN A 45 2.04 -10.23 -12.26
N GLY A 46 1.72 -11.44 -11.80
CA GLY A 46 2.66 -12.39 -11.20
C GLY A 46 2.85 -12.24 -9.69
N ASN A 47 2.19 -11.28 -9.04
CA ASN A 47 2.29 -11.07 -7.60
C ASN A 47 1.00 -10.52 -6.98
N ASP A 48 0.73 -10.92 -5.74
CA ASP A 48 -0.32 -10.34 -4.91
C ASP A 48 0.10 -8.99 -4.32
N ASN A 49 -0.89 -8.21 -3.89
CA ASN A 49 -0.65 -7.04 -3.06
C ASN A 49 -0.38 -7.48 -1.60
N PRO A 50 0.85 -7.34 -1.09
CA PRO A 50 1.20 -7.85 0.24
C PRO A 50 0.53 -7.06 1.37
N PHE A 51 0.10 -5.81 1.15
CA PHE A 51 -0.63 -5.02 2.15
C PHE A 51 -2.08 -5.47 2.31
N VAL A 52 -2.64 -6.16 1.31
CA VAL A 52 -3.98 -6.77 1.40
C VAL A 52 -3.91 -8.12 2.13
N LEU A 53 -2.83 -8.88 1.92
CA LEU A 53 -2.65 -10.21 2.52
C LEU A 53 -2.14 -10.16 3.96
N ASP A 54 -1.33 -9.15 4.30
CA ASP A 54 -0.86 -8.91 5.67
C ASP A 54 -1.14 -7.46 6.05
N VAL A 55 -2.23 -7.29 6.80
CA VAL A 55 -2.74 -5.98 7.24
C VAL A 55 -1.79 -5.26 8.19
N THR A 56 -0.85 -6.00 8.81
CA THR A 56 0.15 -5.44 9.72
C THR A 56 1.42 -4.98 8.99
N LEU A 57 1.56 -5.28 7.69
CA LEU A 57 2.75 -4.95 6.92
C LEU A 57 2.98 -3.44 6.83
N ALA A 58 1.92 -2.65 6.64
CA ALA A 58 2.00 -1.20 6.62
C ALA A 58 2.60 -0.65 7.92
N GLU A 59 2.15 -1.20 9.06
CA GLU A 59 2.64 -0.82 10.38
C GLU A 59 4.15 -1.05 10.51
N ARG A 60 4.60 -2.27 10.19
CA ARG A 60 6.01 -2.67 10.31
C ARG A 60 6.93 -1.93 9.34
N ALA A 61 6.43 -1.51 8.18
CA ALA A 61 7.25 -0.90 7.14
C ALA A 61 7.23 0.63 7.15
N TYR A 62 6.13 1.27 7.60
CA TYR A 62 5.91 2.70 7.35
C TYR A 62 5.28 3.50 8.51
N CYS A 63 4.60 2.88 9.47
CA CYS A 63 3.77 3.64 10.42
C CYS A 63 4.43 3.92 11.78
N ASN A 64 5.41 3.10 12.19
CA ASN A 64 6.24 3.35 13.37
C ASN A 64 7.68 3.67 12.94
N PRO A 65 8.03 4.95 12.72
CA PRO A 65 9.40 5.37 12.40
C PRO A 65 10.34 5.28 13.61
#